data_AF-A0A1V6WNT1-F1
#
_entry.id   AF-A0A1V6WNT1-F1
#
_cell.length_a   1.000
_cell.length_b   1.000
_cell.length_c   1.000
_cell.angle_alpha   90.00
_cell.angle_beta   90.00
_cell.angle_gamma   90.00
#
_symmetry.space_group_name_H-M   'P 1'
#
loop_
_entity.id
_entity.type
_entity.pdbx_description
1 polymer ?
#
loop_
_entity_poly.entity_id
_entity_poly.type
_entity_poly.pdbx_seq_one_letter_code
_entity_poly.pdbx_strand_id
1 'polypeptide(L)'
;MPPRRNPPVTAECLLHDLSIRMEHFLRVLEADLSPAIAETSTTLVDFISRGANSRSWILHLQTILRWSCLALEEEKWLRMQGLNLPRPGRQVRGIWSMPSFLRHFGRSEDHNACSALQQGRKIRRFEVEFGEGIALLFAPVLPTFRRLSLPEEAKAMQLLRASHANILVDARRLRLFKSKYQTLVVTHVQSYFSRLN
;
A
#
# COMPACT_ATOMS: atom_id res chain seq x y z
N MET A 1 -8.60 33.53 8.06
CA MET A 1 -9.37 32.64 7.16
C MET A 1 -9.37 31.24 7.74
N PRO A 2 -10.52 30.55 7.85
CA PRO A 2 -10.52 29.15 8.24
C PRO A 2 -9.81 28.32 7.16
N PRO A 3 -9.06 27.26 7.52
CA PRO A 3 -8.40 26.42 6.54
C PRO A 3 -9.47 25.78 5.64
N ARG A 4 -9.33 25.95 4.31
CA ARG A 4 -10.16 25.25 3.31
C ARG A 4 -10.05 23.76 3.57
N ARG A 5 -11.06 23.17 4.22
CA ARG A 5 -11.19 21.72 4.35
C ARG A 5 -11.42 21.18 2.95
N ASN A 6 -10.44 20.47 2.40
CA ASN A 6 -10.62 19.76 1.15
C ASN A 6 -11.89 18.89 1.24
N PRO A 7 -12.73 18.83 0.18
CA PRO A 7 -13.98 18.10 0.21
C PRO A 7 -13.74 16.63 0.59
N PRO A 8 -14.67 16.00 1.34
CA PRO A 8 -14.55 14.60 1.71
C PRO A 8 -14.43 13.73 0.47
N VAL A 9 -13.52 12.76 0.52
CA VAL A 9 -13.30 11.81 -0.57
C VAL A 9 -14.24 10.63 -0.39
N THR A 10 -14.97 10.27 -1.43
CA THR A 10 -15.90 9.14 -1.44
C THR A 10 -15.30 7.91 -2.12
N ALA A 11 -15.87 6.74 -1.81
CA ALA A 11 -15.59 5.50 -2.49
C ALA A 11 -15.84 5.59 -4.00
N GLU A 12 -16.92 6.24 -4.42
CA GLU A 12 -17.25 6.43 -5.83
C GLU A 12 -16.17 7.23 -6.56
N CYS A 13 -15.68 8.33 -5.96
CA CYS A 13 -14.59 9.10 -6.54
C CYS A 13 -13.31 8.25 -6.68
N LEU A 14 -12.98 7.43 -5.66
CA LEU A 14 -11.84 6.52 -5.74
C LEU A 14 -11.98 5.54 -6.91
N LEU A 15 -13.13 4.89 -7.05
CA LEU A 15 -13.34 3.88 -8.09
C LEU A 15 -13.41 4.51 -9.48
N HIS A 16 -13.98 5.70 -9.61
CA HIS A 16 -13.99 6.47 -10.85
C HIS A 16 -12.56 6.89 -11.25
N ASP A 17 -11.76 7.41 -10.32
CA ASP A 17 -10.36 7.74 -10.60
C ASP A 17 -9.55 6.49 -10.97
N LEU A 18 -9.86 5.36 -10.32
CA LEU A 18 -9.20 4.09 -10.59
C LEU A 18 -9.55 3.61 -12.01
N SER A 19 -10.82 3.60 -12.41
CA SER A 19 -11.24 3.13 -13.72
C SER A 19 -10.59 3.91 -14.86
N ILE A 20 -10.40 5.22 -14.70
CA ILE A 20 -9.72 6.08 -15.69
C ILE A 20 -8.24 5.73 -15.81
N ARG A 21 -7.58 5.39 -14.70
CA ARG A 21 -6.11 5.27 -14.64
C ARG A 21 -5.62 3.82 -14.74
N MET A 22 -6.50 2.84 -14.52
CA MET A 22 -6.12 1.43 -14.32
C MET A 22 -5.48 0.81 -15.56
N GLU A 23 -6.04 1.01 -16.74
CA GLU A 23 -5.49 0.44 -17.98
C GLU A 23 -4.08 0.96 -18.27
N HIS A 24 -3.89 2.29 -18.17
CA HIS A 24 -2.57 2.90 -18.35
C HIS A 24 -1.58 2.42 -17.29
N PHE A 25 -2.02 2.33 -16.04
CA PHE A 25 -1.18 1.85 -14.94
C PHE A 25 -0.74 0.39 -15.13
N LEU A 26 -1.65 -0.50 -15.54
CA LEU A 26 -1.31 -1.90 -15.82
C LEU A 26 -0.30 -2.01 -16.97
N ARG A 27 -0.45 -1.22 -18.03
CA ARG A 27 0.54 -1.16 -19.12
C ARG A 27 1.93 -0.73 -18.63
N VAL A 28 2.01 0.24 -17.70
CA VAL A 28 3.28 0.64 -17.07
C VAL A 28 3.84 -0.44 -16.15
N LEU A 29 3.01 -1.25 -15.50
CA LEU A 29 3.53 -2.38 -14.72
C LEU A 29 4.09 -3.49 -15.62
N GLU A 30 3.46 -3.73 -16.77
CA GLU A 30 3.83 -4.79 -17.72
C GLU A 30 5.02 -4.41 -18.59
N ALA A 31 5.01 -3.24 -19.23
CA ALA A 31 6.05 -2.83 -20.18
C ALA A 31 7.37 -2.45 -19.52
N ASP A 32 7.28 -1.96 -18.29
CA ASP A 32 8.22 -0.98 -17.78
C ASP A 32 8.87 -1.50 -16.48
N LEU A 33 8.07 -2.13 -15.62
CA LEU A 33 8.58 -2.70 -14.37
C LEU A 33 8.81 -4.23 -14.43
N SER A 34 8.05 -4.99 -15.22
CA SER A 34 8.24 -6.44 -15.30
C SER A 34 9.60 -6.84 -15.91
N PRO A 35 10.09 -6.20 -16.99
CA PRO A 35 11.44 -6.44 -17.51
C PRO A 35 12.53 -5.92 -16.57
N ALA A 36 12.34 -4.73 -15.97
CA ALA A 36 13.31 -4.13 -15.05
C ALA A 36 13.46 -4.86 -13.71
N ILE A 37 12.49 -5.72 -13.35
CA ILE A 37 12.60 -6.67 -12.22
C ILE A 37 13.29 -7.97 -12.65
N ALA A 38 13.14 -8.38 -13.91
CA ALA A 38 13.77 -9.58 -14.46
C ALA A 38 15.26 -9.36 -14.74
N GLU A 39 15.64 -8.15 -15.15
CA GLU A 39 17.01 -7.70 -15.29
C GLU A 39 17.50 -7.12 -13.95
N THR A 40 18.69 -7.51 -13.50
CA THR A 40 19.26 -7.18 -12.19
C THR A 40 19.19 -5.69 -11.80
N SER A 41 19.11 -5.45 -10.48
CA SER A 41 18.95 -4.20 -9.71
C SER A 41 19.38 -2.84 -10.29
N THR A 42 20.40 -2.80 -11.15
CA THR A 42 20.94 -1.56 -11.72
C THR A 42 20.01 -0.93 -12.76
N THR A 43 19.28 -1.74 -13.54
CA THR A 43 18.34 -1.23 -14.57
C THR A 43 17.05 -0.67 -13.98
N LEU A 44 16.61 -1.16 -12.81
CA LEU A 44 15.43 -0.65 -12.11
C LEU A 44 15.63 0.80 -11.62
N VAL A 45 16.82 1.15 -11.12
CA VAL A 45 17.13 2.52 -10.68
C VAL A 45 17.13 3.48 -11.87
N ASP A 46 17.73 3.08 -12.98
CA ASP A 46 17.74 3.86 -14.23
C ASP A 46 16.35 4.04 -14.83
N PHE A 47 15.50 3.01 -14.70
CA PHE A 47 14.10 3.02 -15.14
C PHE A 47 13.25 4.03 -14.34
N ILE A 48 13.42 4.08 -13.02
CA ILE A 48 12.76 5.08 -12.14
C ILE A 48 13.10 6.52 -12.57
N SER A 49 14.29 6.73 -13.13
CA SER A 49 14.73 8.05 -13.60
C SER A 49 14.20 8.47 -14.97
N ARG A 50 13.55 7.64 -15.81
CA ARG A 50 13.30 8.01 -17.22
C ARG A 50 11.89 8.47 -17.61
N GLY A 51 10.85 8.32 -16.77
CA GLY A 51 9.49 8.78 -17.10
C GLY A 51 8.83 9.68 -16.05
N ALA A 52 8.32 10.85 -16.44
CA ALA A 52 7.75 11.82 -15.49
C ALA A 52 6.44 11.33 -14.83
N ASN A 53 5.56 10.66 -15.57
CA ASN A 53 4.33 10.07 -15.02
C ASN A 53 4.59 8.77 -14.25
N SER A 54 5.55 7.95 -14.71
CA SER A 54 5.96 6.71 -14.04
C SER A 54 6.65 6.97 -12.70
N ARG A 55 7.44 8.05 -12.57
CA ARG A 55 8.05 8.47 -11.29
C ARG A 55 7.02 8.61 -10.15
N SER A 56 5.89 9.26 -10.42
CA SER A 56 4.85 9.45 -9.39
C SER A 56 4.25 8.12 -8.93
N TRP A 57 3.94 7.22 -9.86
CA TRP A 57 3.39 5.90 -9.56
C TRP A 57 4.41 4.99 -8.89
N ILE A 58 5.68 5.07 -9.26
CA ILE A 58 6.77 4.37 -8.59
C ILE A 58 6.90 4.83 -7.15
N LEU A 59 6.89 6.15 -6.89
CA LEU A 59 6.91 6.67 -5.53
C LEU A 59 5.68 6.21 -4.72
N HIS A 60 4.51 6.18 -5.35
CA HIS A 60 3.29 5.66 -4.74
C HIS A 60 3.41 4.16 -4.44
N LEU A 61 3.96 3.36 -5.35
CA LEU A 61 4.24 1.94 -5.15
C LEU A 61 5.18 1.71 -3.99
N GLN A 62 6.31 2.42 -3.94
CA GLN A 62 7.25 2.35 -2.82
C GLN A 62 6.57 2.72 -1.50
N THR A 63 5.72 3.74 -1.51
CA THR A 63 4.97 4.18 -0.33
C THR A 63 3.98 3.10 0.14
N ILE A 64 3.17 2.57 -0.77
CA ILE A 64 2.21 1.48 -0.48
C ILE A 64 2.94 0.27 0.09
N LEU A 65 4.06 -0.13 -0.50
CA LEU A 65 4.83 -1.29 -0.04
C LEU A 65 5.47 -1.07 1.32
N ARG A 66 6.03 0.12 1.59
CA ARG A 66 6.54 0.47 2.92
C ARG A 66 5.43 0.39 3.97
N TRP A 67 4.25 0.91 3.67
CA TRP A 67 3.09 0.84 4.56
C TRP A 67 2.61 -0.60 4.77
N SER A 68 2.51 -1.40 3.70
CA SER A 68 2.15 -2.83 3.80
C SER A 68 3.17 -3.63 4.62
N CYS A 69 4.47 -3.41 4.42
CA CYS A 69 5.53 -4.08 5.18
C CYS A 69 5.46 -3.72 6.67
N LEU A 70 5.28 -2.44 7.01
CA LEU A 70 5.15 -2.00 8.40
C LEU A 70 3.95 -2.65 9.10
N ALA A 71 2.82 -2.77 8.41
CA ALA A 71 1.65 -3.46 8.95
C ALA A 71 1.87 -4.97 9.08
N LEU A 72 2.60 -5.60 8.15
CA LEU A 72 2.98 -7.01 8.26
C LEU A 72 3.93 -7.27 9.43
N GLU A 73 4.88 -6.37 9.69
CA GLU A 73 5.76 -6.42 10.86
C GLU A 73 4.94 -6.32 12.15
N GLU A 74 3.95 -5.43 12.19
CA GLU A 74 3.02 -5.34 13.31
C GLU A 74 2.23 -6.64 13.49
N GLU A 75 1.67 -7.20 12.42
CA GLU A 75 0.95 -8.47 12.47
C GLU A 75 1.83 -9.61 13.01
N LYS A 76 3.09 -9.68 12.59
CA LYS A 76 4.07 -10.66 13.09
C LYS A 76 4.37 -10.42 14.57
N TRP A 77 4.61 -9.17 14.96
CA TRP A 77 4.87 -8.80 16.35
C TRP A 77 3.69 -9.18 17.25
N LEU A 78 2.45 -8.88 16.85
CA LEU A 78 1.24 -9.29 17.59
C LEU A 78 1.14 -10.81 17.74
N ARG A 79 1.43 -11.58 16.67
CA ARG A 79 1.45 -13.05 16.74
C ARG A 79 2.49 -13.55 17.73
N MET A 80 3.69 -12.96 17.76
CA MET A 80 4.73 -13.32 18.73
C MET A 80 4.30 -13.05 20.17
N GLN A 81 3.46 -12.04 20.40
CA GLN A 81 2.86 -11.74 21.70
C GLN A 81 1.63 -12.62 22.03
N GLY A 82 1.29 -13.61 21.19
CA GLY A 82 0.10 -14.45 21.37
C GLY A 82 -1.24 -13.72 21.13
N LEU A 83 -1.21 -12.53 20.53
CA LEU A 83 -2.40 -11.73 20.25
C LEU A 83 -3.00 -12.11 18.88
N ASN A 84 -4.33 -12.26 18.85
CA ASN A 84 -5.05 -12.55 17.62
C ASN A 84 -5.04 -11.36 16.65
N LEU A 85 -4.91 -11.67 15.35
CA LEU A 85 -5.00 -10.68 14.29
C LEU A 85 -6.39 -10.00 14.26
N PRO A 86 -6.45 -8.71 13.88
CA PRO A 86 -7.72 -8.09 13.50
C PRO A 86 -8.37 -8.90 12.38
N ARG A 87 -9.56 -9.47 12.61
CA ARG A 87 -10.38 -10.01 11.51
C ARG A 87 -11.00 -8.84 10.72
N PRO A 88 -11.12 -8.93 9.39
CA PRO A 88 -11.80 -7.91 8.59
C PRO A 88 -13.21 -7.65 9.12
N GLY A 89 -13.59 -6.37 9.26
CA GLY A 89 -14.95 -5.97 9.66
C GLY A 89 -15.23 -5.93 11.16
N ARG A 90 -14.33 -6.41 12.03
CA ARG A 90 -14.42 -6.14 13.48
C ARG A 90 -13.50 -4.98 13.83
N GLN A 91 -14.08 -3.90 14.38
CA GLN A 91 -13.28 -2.96 15.16
C GLN A 91 -12.54 -3.77 16.23
N VAL A 92 -11.21 -3.71 16.23
CA VAL A 92 -10.43 -4.15 17.37
C VAL A 92 -10.73 -3.16 18.48
N ARG A 93 -11.71 -3.48 19.34
CA ARG A 93 -11.75 -2.90 20.68
C ARG A 93 -10.47 -3.38 21.39
N GLY A 94 -9.65 -2.42 21.80
CA GLY A 94 -8.30 -2.61 22.32
C GLY A 94 -7.33 -1.88 21.39
N ILE A 95 -7.16 -0.57 21.47
CA ILE A 95 -6.37 0.09 22.53
C ILE A 95 -5.16 -0.79 22.90
N TRP A 96 -3.95 -0.30 22.63
CA TRP A 96 -2.62 -0.83 23.06
C TRP A 96 -1.66 -1.50 22.05
N SER A 97 -2.00 -1.74 20.76
CA SER A 97 -1.00 -2.32 19.83
C SER A 97 -0.06 -1.30 19.18
N MET A 98 -0.58 -0.17 18.68
CA MET A 98 0.21 0.75 17.85
C MET A 98 1.33 1.47 18.64
N PRO A 99 1.07 2.10 19.80
CA PRO A 99 2.14 2.76 20.55
C PRO A 99 3.19 1.77 21.06
N SER A 100 2.78 0.57 21.47
CA SER A 100 3.67 -0.48 21.99
C SER A 100 4.54 -1.08 20.89
N PHE A 101 3.96 -1.36 19.72
CA PHE A 101 4.70 -1.79 18.53
C PHE A 101 5.69 -0.71 18.08
N LEU A 102 5.23 0.53 17.92
CA LEU A 102 6.12 1.62 17.50
C LEU A 102 7.23 1.88 18.53
N ARG A 103 6.94 1.78 19.84
CA ARG A 103 7.96 1.87 20.89
C ARG A 103 8.96 0.73 20.83
N HIS A 104 8.51 -0.50 20.59
CA HIS A 104 9.39 -1.67 20.43
C HIS A 104 10.39 -1.48 19.27
N PHE A 105 10.00 -0.76 18.21
CA PHE A 105 10.85 -0.42 17.09
C PHE A 105 11.50 0.97 17.16
N GLY A 106 11.42 1.67 18.30
CA GLY A 106 12.04 3.00 18.49
C GLY A 106 11.41 4.15 17.70
N ARG A 107 10.13 4.04 17.32
CA ARG A 107 9.37 4.97 16.46
C ARG A 107 8.15 5.61 17.13
N SER A 108 8.05 5.55 18.46
CA SER A 108 6.81 5.87 19.19
C SER A 108 6.36 7.33 19.10
N GLU A 109 7.25 8.28 18.80
CA GLU A 109 6.92 9.71 18.71
C GLU A 109 6.84 10.24 17.28
N ASP A 110 7.09 9.39 16.28
CA ASP A 110 7.01 9.81 14.88
C ASP A 110 5.56 9.80 14.38
N HIS A 111 4.99 10.99 14.22
CA HIS A 111 3.66 11.18 13.64
C HIS A 111 3.55 10.52 12.25
N ASN A 112 4.64 10.52 11.48
CA ASN A 112 4.68 9.85 10.18
C ASN A 112 4.61 8.34 10.31
N ALA A 113 5.24 7.75 11.32
CA ALA A 113 5.17 6.31 11.59
C ALA A 113 3.76 5.88 12.00
N CYS A 114 3.07 6.67 12.84
CA CYS A 114 1.68 6.45 13.18
C CYS A 114 0.77 6.49 11.94
N SER A 115 0.92 7.53 11.12
CA SER A 115 0.14 7.69 9.88
C SER A 115 0.42 6.54 8.90
N ALA A 116 1.69 6.22 8.68
CA ALA A 116 2.11 5.12 7.81
C ALA A 116 1.53 3.77 8.24
N LEU A 117 1.52 3.48 9.54
CA LEU A 117 0.96 2.24 10.06
C LEU A 117 -0.56 2.19 9.90
N GLN A 118 -1.27 3.30 10.13
CA GLN A 118 -2.71 3.36 9.87
C GLN A 118 -3.04 3.10 8.39
N GLN A 119 -2.27 3.68 7.47
CA GLN A 119 -2.41 3.42 6.03
C GLN A 119 -2.03 1.98 5.68
N GLY A 120 -1.00 1.43 6.31
CA GLY A 120 -0.62 0.01 6.17
C GLY A 120 -1.75 -0.93 6.58
N ARG A 121 -2.35 -0.70 7.75
CA ARG A 121 -3.52 -1.45 8.22
C ARG A 121 -4.70 -1.32 7.26
N LYS A 122 -4.91 -0.14 6.66
CA LYS A 122 -5.92 0.07 5.62
C LYS A 122 -5.65 -0.84 4.43
N ILE A 123 -4.43 -0.79 3.88
CA ILE A 123 -4.02 -1.65 2.77
C ILE A 123 -4.21 -3.13 3.11
N ARG A 124 -3.80 -3.57 4.30
CA ARG A 124 -3.96 -4.96 4.75
C ARG A 124 -5.42 -5.42 4.76
N ARG A 125 -6.38 -4.56 5.12
CA ARG A 125 -7.81 -4.91 5.02
C ARG A 125 -8.23 -5.22 3.58
N PHE A 126 -7.76 -4.44 2.60
CA PHE A 126 -8.02 -4.73 1.18
C PHE A 126 -7.29 -5.99 0.72
N GLU A 127 -6.02 -6.18 1.13
CA GLU A 127 -5.22 -7.36 0.76
C GLU A 127 -5.81 -8.67 1.29
N VAL A 128 -6.36 -8.67 2.50
CA VAL A 128 -7.04 -9.84 3.07
C VAL A 128 -8.33 -10.16 2.31
N GLU A 129 -9.04 -9.15 1.84
CA GLU A 129 -10.32 -9.31 1.14
C GLU A 129 -10.14 -9.74 -0.33
N PHE A 130 -9.26 -9.08 -1.07
CA PHE A 130 -9.14 -9.24 -2.53
C PHE A 130 -7.84 -9.91 -2.98
N GLY A 131 -6.96 -10.26 -2.03
CA GLY A 131 -5.64 -10.82 -2.29
C GLY A 131 -4.54 -9.77 -2.31
N GLU A 132 -3.32 -10.20 -2.01
CA GLU A 132 -2.19 -9.31 -1.71
C GLU A 132 -1.81 -8.30 -2.80
N GLY A 133 -2.03 -8.64 -4.07
CA GLY A 133 -1.68 -7.77 -5.20
C GLY A 133 -2.60 -6.56 -5.38
N ILE A 134 -3.78 -6.55 -4.74
CA ILE A 134 -4.74 -5.44 -4.82
C ILE A 134 -4.14 -4.11 -4.38
N ALA A 135 -3.18 -4.16 -3.44
CA ALA A 135 -2.52 -2.98 -2.90
C ALA A 135 -1.89 -2.12 -4.00
N LEU A 136 -1.33 -2.76 -5.03
CA LEU A 136 -0.62 -2.06 -6.10
C LEU A 136 -1.59 -1.25 -6.98
N LEU A 137 -2.85 -1.68 -7.11
CA LEU A 137 -3.87 -0.95 -7.87
C LEU A 137 -4.21 0.40 -7.26
N PHE A 138 -3.87 0.63 -5.99
CA PHE A 138 -4.06 1.94 -5.36
C PHE A 138 -2.95 2.94 -5.66
N ALA A 139 -1.85 2.54 -6.30
CA ALA A 139 -0.78 3.47 -6.68
C ALA A 139 -1.25 4.65 -7.54
N PRO A 140 -2.03 4.47 -8.62
CA PRO A 140 -2.52 5.59 -9.43
C PRO A 140 -3.48 6.52 -8.68
N VAL A 141 -4.11 6.04 -7.60
CA VAL A 141 -5.13 6.75 -6.82
C VAL A 141 -4.73 6.96 -5.35
N LEU A 142 -3.43 6.87 -5.05
CA LEU A 142 -2.93 6.91 -3.68
C LEU A 142 -3.35 8.17 -2.90
N PRO A 143 -3.33 9.38 -3.48
CA PRO A 143 -3.79 10.58 -2.79
C PRO A 143 -5.26 10.51 -2.34
N THR A 144 -6.12 9.94 -3.19
CA THR A 144 -7.55 9.72 -2.94
C THR A 144 -7.73 8.63 -1.88
N PHE A 145 -7.06 7.48 -2.05
CA PHE A 145 -7.08 6.34 -1.12
C PHE A 145 -6.68 6.73 0.31
N ARG A 146 -5.61 7.53 0.46
CA ARG A 146 -5.10 7.97 1.76
C ARG A 146 -6.15 8.70 2.58
N ARG A 147 -7.02 9.45 1.90
CA ARG A 147 -8.04 10.34 2.49
C ARG A 147 -9.38 9.65 2.76
N LEU A 148 -9.56 8.39 2.35
CA LEU A 148 -10.77 7.64 2.64
C LEU A 148 -10.96 7.51 4.15
N SER A 149 -12.17 7.83 4.61
CA SER A 149 -12.61 7.53 5.97
C SER A 149 -12.96 6.04 6.10
N LEU A 150 -13.04 5.53 7.32
CA LEU A 150 -13.39 4.11 7.56
C LEU A 150 -14.75 3.70 6.93
N PRO A 151 -15.82 4.53 6.97
CA PRO A 151 -17.06 4.22 6.24
C PRO A 151 -16.87 4.13 4.72
N GLU A 152 -16.10 5.07 4.14
CA GLU A 152 -15.83 5.09 2.70
C GLU A 152 -14.89 3.95 2.28
N GLU A 153 -13.99 3.50 3.14
CA GLU A 153 -13.22 2.28 2.92
C GLU A 153 -14.13 1.05 2.80
N ALA A 154 -15.07 0.89 3.75
CA ALA A 154 -16.01 -0.23 3.73
C ALA A 154 -16.90 -0.20 2.48
N LYS A 155 -17.36 1.00 2.10
CA LYS A 155 -18.13 1.23 0.87
C LYS A 155 -17.30 0.92 -0.39
N ALA A 156 -16.04 1.36 -0.43
CA ALA A 156 -15.13 1.04 -1.54
C ALA A 156 -14.93 -0.48 -1.68
N MET A 157 -14.78 -1.21 -0.57
CA MET A 157 -14.73 -2.67 -0.61
C MET A 157 -16.04 -3.26 -1.16
N GLN A 158 -17.21 -2.76 -0.75
CA GLN A 158 -18.49 -3.24 -1.29
C GLN A 158 -18.61 -2.98 -2.80
N LEU A 159 -18.22 -1.80 -3.27
CA LEU A 159 -18.26 -1.47 -4.70
C LEU A 159 -17.27 -2.32 -5.51
N LEU A 160 -16.04 -2.52 -5.01
CA LEU A 160 -15.07 -3.42 -5.64
C LEU A 160 -15.56 -4.87 -5.66
N ARG A 161 -16.30 -5.30 -4.64
CA ARG A 161 -16.99 -6.61 -4.65
C ARG A 161 -18.06 -6.68 -5.74
N ALA A 162 -18.84 -5.62 -5.94
CA ALA A 162 -19.87 -5.60 -6.98
C ALA A 162 -19.28 -5.63 -8.40
N SER A 163 -18.11 -5.03 -8.62
CA SER A 163 -17.43 -4.95 -9.93
C SER A 163 -16.57 -6.19 -10.28
N HIS A 164 -16.90 -7.37 -9.73
CA HIS A 164 -16.02 -8.52 -9.45
C HIS A 164 -15.14 -9.14 -10.56
N ALA A 165 -15.33 -8.86 -11.85
CA ALA A 165 -14.72 -9.67 -12.91
C ALA A 165 -13.20 -9.46 -13.08
N ASN A 166 -12.72 -8.21 -13.09
CA ASN A 166 -11.33 -7.94 -13.48
C ASN A 166 -10.40 -7.72 -12.27
N ILE A 167 -10.92 -7.21 -11.16
CA ILE A 167 -10.11 -6.82 -9.99
C ILE A 167 -9.40 -8.00 -9.33
N LEU A 168 -10.07 -9.16 -9.21
CA LEU A 168 -9.45 -10.36 -8.63
C LEU A 168 -8.40 -10.98 -9.57
N VAL A 169 -8.63 -10.90 -10.88
CA VAL A 169 -7.67 -11.35 -11.90
C VAL A 169 -6.43 -10.46 -11.86
N ASP A 170 -6.63 -9.14 -11.81
CA ASP A 170 -5.55 -8.15 -11.71
C ASP A 170 -4.78 -8.33 -10.39
N ALA A 171 -5.47 -8.47 -9.25
CA ALA A 171 -4.82 -8.70 -7.96
C ALA A 171 -3.98 -9.98 -7.94
N ARG A 172 -4.44 -11.06 -8.61
CA ARG A 172 -3.65 -12.31 -8.74
C ARG A 172 -2.42 -12.11 -9.61
N ARG A 173 -2.55 -11.44 -10.76
CA ARG A 173 -1.42 -11.12 -11.66
C ARG A 173 -0.37 -10.27 -10.93
N LEU A 174 -0.84 -9.25 -10.22
CA LEU A 174 -0.01 -8.30 -9.49
C LEU A 174 0.61 -8.86 -8.22
N ARG A 175 0.14 -10.00 -7.70
CA ARG A 175 0.75 -10.65 -6.53
C ARG A 175 2.21 -11.04 -6.78
N LEU A 176 2.50 -11.59 -7.97
CA LEU A 176 3.87 -11.99 -8.34
C LEU A 176 4.78 -10.76 -8.43
N PHE A 177 4.27 -9.68 -9.02
CA PHE A 177 4.97 -8.41 -9.12
C PHE A 177 5.28 -7.85 -7.73
N LYS A 178 4.27 -7.82 -6.84
CA LYS A 178 4.42 -7.35 -5.47
C LYS A 178 5.52 -8.11 -4.72
N SER A 179 5.52 -9.45 -4.79
CA SER A 179 6.50 -10.28 -4.10
C SER A 179 7.92 -9.99 -4.59
N LYS A 180 8.14 -9.91 -5.92
CA LYS A 180 9.46 -9.61 -6.48
C LYS A 180 9.94 -8.20 -6.13
N TYR A 181 9.06 -7.19 -6.24
CA TYR A 181 9.41 -5.81 -5.95
C TYR A 181 9.61 -5.58 -4.45
N GLN A 182 8.86 -6.24 -3.57
CA GLN A 182 9.12 -6.21 -2.12
C GLN A 182 10.49 -6.77 -1.77
N THR A 183 10.89 -7.90 -2.37
CA THR A 183 12.24 -8.45 -2.17
C THR A 183 13.32 -7.46 -2.58
N LEU A 184 13.16 -6.81 -3.74
CA LEU A 184 14.10 -5.78 -4.24
C LEU A 184 14.13 -4.53 -3.35
N VAL A 185 12.97 -4.03 -2.93
CA VAL A 185 12.90 -2.87 -2.03
C VAL A 185 13.53 -3.23 -0.68
N VAL A 186 13.29 -4.41 -0.13
CA VAL A 186 13.89 -4.83 1.14
C VAL A 186 15.41 -4.92 1.01
N THR A 187 15.95 -5.56 -0.04
CA THR A 187 17.41 -5.66 -0.23
C THR A 187 18.07 -4.30 -0.47
N HIS A 188 17.45 -3.40 -1.25
CA HIS A 188 18.00 -2.06 -1.50
C HIS A 188 17.80 -1.08 -0.35
N VAL A 189 16.65 -1.11 0.33
CA VAL A 189 16.35 -0.24 1.48
C VAL A 189 17.17 -0.66 2.69
N GLN A 190 17.39 -1.96 2.92
CA GLN A 190 18.34 -2.42 3.95
C GLN A 190 19.77 -1.94 3.64
N SER A 191 20.24 -2.04 2.40
CA SER A 191 21.54 -1.50 1.97
C SER A 191 21.67 0.03 2.20
N TYR A 192 20.59 0.79 2.01
CA TYR A 192 20.61 2.26 2.21
C TYR A 192 20.64 2.65 3.70
N PHE A 193 19.97 1.89 4.57
CA PHE A 193 20.01 2.13 6.01
C PHE A 193 21.30 1.62 6.68
N SER A 194 21.94 0.58 6.15
CA SER A 194 23.26 0.13 6.63
C SER A 194 24.41 1.10 6.32
N ARG A 195 24.20 2.08 5.43
CA ARG A 195 25.19 3.09 5.04
C ARG A 195 25.02 4.44 5.76
N LEU A 196 23.99 4.55 6.60
CA LEU A 196 23.66 5.75 7.37
C LEU A 196 23.85 5.55 8.89
N ASN A 197 24.46 4.43 9.30
CA ASN A 197 24.97 4.19 10.65
C ASN A 197 26.49 4.12 10.62
#